data_AF-A0A560M551-F1
#
_entry.id   AF-A0A560M551-F1
#
_cell.length_a   1.000
_cell.length_b   1.000
_cell.length_c   1.000
_cell.angle_alpha   90.00
_cell.angle_beta   90.00
_cell.angle_gamma   90.00
#
_symmetry.space_group_name_H-M   'P 1'
#
loop_
_entity.id
_entity.type
_entity.pdbx_description
1 polymer ?
#
loop_
_entity_poly.entity_id
_entity_poly.type
_entity_poly.pdbx_seq_one_letter_code
_entity_poly.pdbx_strand_id
1 'polypeptide(L)'
;MSAFEQGRVRPGADGLANTAAEKLRSMVPAAGAMAYPFVLDAFHLAVSPASGQLSPGRLVLAALCLLAATAVPLLGLACAWWLTKAAPSFFELRARRLAYVSIAAPPLFVLTGVGLGLLHIPISDELVWVAAWLAASLYVLLGGEQERPATSAASAPSLAGWRVAHGIAAAVILLYVAFHLTNHLLGLLGPDVHGAVMKIGRTVYRSSVIEPILVGLMLFQVAVGVRLAWRWSALPADAYRVFQIGSGTYLAAFIVTHLNSAFVSARAAHHIDTNWDWASGAPTGLIHDAWSIRLVPHYALGVFFVLGHLAAGLRGVLIAHGIATTIANRIWAIGLAMGGLIAIAIMSGLCGARI
;
A
#
# COMPACT_ATOMS: atom_id res chain seq x y z
N MET A 1 -18.78 57.86 -9.68
CA MET A 1 -18.77 56.98 -10.88
C MET A 1 -17.36 57.01 -11.43
N SER A 2 -16.59 55.98 -11.71
CA SER A 2 -16.61 54.52 -11.52
C SER A 2 -15.17 54.11 -11.80
N ALA A 3 -14.45 53.49 -10.85
CA ALA A 3 -13.12 52.93 -11.06
C ALA A 3 -13.18 51.44 -10.69
N PHE A 4 -13.76 50.65 -11.58
CA PHE A 4 -13.77 49.20 -11.52
C PHE A 4 -13.37 48.68 -12.91
N GLU A 5 -12.06 48.54 -13.13
CA GLU A 5 -11.52 47.68 -14.18
C GLU A 5 -10.04 47.40 -13.88
N GLN A 6 -9.79 46.64 -12.81
CA GLN A 6 -8.49 45.96 -12.66
C GLN A 6 -8.49 44.76 -13.60
N GLY A 7 -7.65 44.86 -14.63
CA GLY A 7 -7.49 43.86 -15.68
C GLY A 7 -7.13 42.48 -15.14
N ARG A 8 -7.96 41.49 -15.47
CA ARG A 8 -7.51 40.10 -15.51
C ARG A 8 -6.49 39.97 -16.62
N VAL A 9 -5.21 39.93 -16.25
CA VAL A 9 -4.15 39.45 -17.15
C VAL A 9 -4.54 38.04 -17.59
N ARG A 10 -4.95 37.88 -18.85
CA ARG A 10 -5.17 36.54 -19.42
C ARG A 10 -3.82 35.84 -19.47
N PRO A 11 -3.69 34.61 -18.96
CA PRO A 11 -2.44 33.87 -19.13
C PRO A 11 -2.15 33.72 -20.63
N GLY A 12 -0.95 34.09 -21.04
CA GLY A 12 -0.48 33.88 -22.42
C GLY A 12 -0.46 32.39 -22.78
N ALA A 13 -0.32 32.08 -24.08
CA ALA A 13 -0.30 30.69 -24.56
C ALA A 13 0.72 29.81 -23.82
N ASP A 14 1.88 30.37 -23.46
CA ASP A 14 2.93 29.70 -22.69
C ASP A 14 2.50 29.38 -21.24
N GLY A 15 1.69 30.24 -20.62
CA GLY A 15 1.15 30.02 -19.28
C GLY A 15 0.10 28.91 -19.23
N LEU A 16 -0.73 28.80 -20.28
CA LEU A 16 -1.70 27.72 -20.43
C LEU A 16 -1.01 26.37 -20.68
N ALA A 17 0.03 26.35 -21.53
CA ALA A 17 0.80 25.15 -21.81
C ALA A 17 1.51 24.61 -20.56
N ASN A 18 2.09 25.49 -19.74
CA ASN A 18 2.74 25.10 -18.48
C ASN A 18 1.74 24.53 -17.47
N THR A 19 0.57 25.15 -17.34
CA THR A 19 -0.49 24.66 -16.43
C THR A 19 -1.01 23.28 -16.86
N ALA A 20 -1.22 23.06 -18.16
CA ALA A 20 -1.64 21.76 -18.68
C ALA A 20 -0.58 20.67 -18.45
N ALA A 21 0.70 21.00 -18.65
CA ALA A 21 1.81 20.09 -18.39
C ALA A 21 1.92 19.70 -16.91
N GLU A 22 1.73 20.65 -15.98
CA GLU A 22 1.70 20.37 -14.55
C GLU A 22 0.53 19.46 -14.16
N LYS A 23 -0.66 19.71 -14.71
CA LYS A 23 -1.82 18.84 -14.51
C LYS A 23 -1.55 17.43 -14.99
N LEU A 24 -0.98 17.27 -16.18
CA LEU A 24 -0.65 15.95 -16.71
C LEU A 24 0.40 15.24 -15.87
N ARG A 25 1.46 15.94 -15.42
CA ARG A 25 2.48 15.37 -14.52
C ARG A 25 1.89 14.88 -13.20
N SER A 26 0.89 15.59 -12.66
CA SER A 26 0.22 15.18 -11.42
C SER A 26 -0.56 13.86 -11.54
N MET A 27 -0.87 13.43 -12.76
CA MET A 27 -1.61 12.18 -13.05
C MET A 27 -0.70 10.96 -13.21
N VAL A 28 0.62 11.13 -13.19
CA VAL A 28 1.60 10.03 -13.28
C VAL A 28 1.33 8.88 -12.28
N PRO A 29 0.98 9.14 -11.00
CA PRO A 29 0.64 8.06 -10.06
C PRO A 29 -0.58 7.24 -10.49
N ALA A 30 -1.61 7.89 -11.03
CA ALA A 30 -2.80 7.22 -11.53
C ALA A 30 -2.50 6.42 -12.81
N ALA A 31 -1.67 6.95 -13.70
CA ALA A 31 -1.21 6.22 -14.89
C ALA A 31 -0.43 4.95 -14.49
N GLY A 32 0.48 5.05 -13.53
CA GLY A 32 1.20 3.89 -12.99
C GLY A 32 0.27 2.87 -12.35
N ALA A 33 -0.74 3.33 -11.60
CA ALA A 33 -1.74 2.44 -11.02
C ALA A 33 -2.64 1.79 -12.09
N MET A 34 -3.08 2.51 -13.13
CA MET A 34 -3.84 1.95 -14.26
C MET A 34 -3.04 0.92 -15.05
N ALA A 35 -1.73 1.13 -15.22
CA ALA A 35 -0.85 0.19 -15.91
C ALA A 35 -0.57 -1.09 -15.10
N TYR A 36 -0.68 -1.02 -13.77
CA TYR A 36 -0.35 -2.10 -12.84
C TYR A 36 -0.87 -3.50 -13.23
N PRO A 37 -2.18 -3.72 -13.49
CA PRO A 37 -2.67 -5.05 -13.84
C PRO A 37 -2.07 -5.57 -15.15
N PHE A 38 -1.98 -4.74 -16.18
CA PHE A 38 -1.42 -5.12 -17.48
C PHE A 38 0.07 -5.47 -17.41
N VAL A 39 0.80 -4.86 -16.48
CA VAL A 39 2.19 -5.23 -16.20
C VAL A 39 2.28 -6.63 -15.56
N LEU A 40 1.32 -7.00 -14.71
CA LEU A 40 1.22 -8.36 -14.17
C LEU A 40 0.80 -9.38 -15.26
N ASP A 41 -0.07 -9.00 -16.18
CA ASP A 41 -0.43 -9.87 -17.31
C ASP A 41 0.77 -10.09 -18.23
N ALA A 42 1.54 -9.04 -18.53
CA ALA A 42 2.78 -9.14 -19.28
C ALA A 42 3.81 -10.04 -18.58
N PHE A 43 3.90 -9.97 -17.25
CA PHE A 43 4.70 -10.91 -16.46
C PHE A 43 4.23 -12.35 -16.68
N HIS A 44 2.93 -12.60 -16.50
CA HIS A 44 2.36 -13.95 -16.61
C HIS A 44 2.60 -14.55 -18.01
N LEU A 45 2.37 -13.77 -19.08
CA LEU A 45 2.64 -14.17 -20.46
C LEU A 45 4.12 -14.48 -20.71
N ALA A 46 5.04 -13.78 -20.03
CA ALA A 46 6.46 -14.02 -20.14
C ALA A 46 6.86 -15.35 -19.47
N VAL A 47 6.32 -15.64 -18.27
CA VAL A 47 6.65 -16.86 -17.49
C VAL A 47 5.89 -18.12 -17.90
N SER A 48 4.82 -17.98 -18.69
CA SER A 48 3.95 -19.09 -19.14
C SER A 48 3.90 -19.19 -20.68
N PRO A 49 5.00 -19.59 -21.36
CA PRO A 49 5.00 -19.77 -22.81
C PRO A 49 4.03 -20.86 -23.27
N ALA A 50 3.30 -20.61 -24.37
CA ALA A 50 2.39 -21.59 -24.97
C ALA A 50 3.10 -22.84 -25.51
N SER A 51 4.38 -22.73 -25.88
CA SER A 51 5.23 -23.85 -26.28
C SER A 51 6.71 -23.51 -26.08
N GLY A 52 7.52 -24.52 -25.77
CA GLY A 52 8.97 -24.39 -25.56
C GLY A 52 9.38 -24.04 -24.12
N GLN A 53 10.69 -24.08 -23.87
CA GLN A 53 11.28 -23.71 -22.58
C GLN A 53 11.34 -22.18 -22.39
N LEU A 54 11.40 -21.74 -21.13
CA LEU A 54 11.62 -20.33 -20.78
C LEU A 54 12.97 -19.84 -21.34
N SER A 55 12.92 -18.90 -22.28
CA SER A 55 14.13 -18.28 -22.83
C SER A 55 14.70 -17.22 -21.87
N PRO A 56 16.02 -16.95 -21.91
CA PRO A 56 16.63 -15.88 -21.11
C PRO A 56 15.97 -14.51 -21.33
N GLY A 57 15.58 -14.20 -22.57
CA GLY A 57 14.87 -12.95 -22.88
C GLY A 57 13.51 -12.82 -22.20
N ARG A 58 12.75 -13.92 -22.11
CA ARG A 58 11.47 -13.96 -21.38
C ARG A 58 11.68 -13.81 -19.88
N LEU A 59 12.73 -14.39 -19.31
CA LEU A 59 13.08 -14.23 -17.90
C LEU A 59 13.43 -12.78 -17.56
N VAL A 60 14.21 -12.11 -18.41
CA VAL A 60 14.53 -10.68 -18.25
C VAL A 60 13.25 -9.84 -18.33
N LEU A 61 12.38 -10.10 -19.32
CA LEU A 61 11.11 -9.40 -19.43
C LEU A 61 10.23 -9.59 -18.18
N ALA A 62 10.08 -10.83 -17.70
CA ALA A 62 9.35 -11.13 -16.47
C ALA A 62 9.94 -10.38 -15.27
N ALA A 63 11.25 -10.40 -15.09
CA ALA A 63 11.91 -9.67 -14.00
C ALA A 63 11.63 -8.16 -14.07
N LEU A 64 11.68 -7.57 -15.27
CA LEU A 64 11.38 -6.16 -15.48
C LEU A 64 9.90 -5.82 -15.22
N CYS A 65 8.97 -6.67 -15.65
CA CYS A 65 7.54 -6.50 -15.36
C CYS A 65 7.26 -6.57 -13.86
N LEU A 66 7.81 -7.57 -13.16
CA LEU A 66 7.61 -7.69 -11.71
C LEU A 66 8.23 -6.52 -10.94
N LEU A 67 9.42 -6.06 -11.37
CA LEU A 67 10.06 -4.87 -10.82
C LEU A 67 9.19 -3.63 -11.04
N ALA A 68 8.65 -3.44 -12.24
CA ALA A 68 7.77 -2.32 -12.57
C ALA A 68 6.48 -2.34 -11.72
N ALA A 69 5.83 -3.50 -11.58
CA ALA A 69 4.65 -3.65 -10.72
C ALA A 69 4.96 -3.32 -9.25
N THR A 70 6.11 -3.78 -8.74
CA THR A 70 6.57 -3.51 -7.38
C THR A 70 6.99 -2.04 -7.17
N ALA A 71 7.38 -1.33 -8.24
CA ALA A 71 7.80 0.06 -8.19
C ALA A 71 6.63 1.06 -8.17
N VAL A 72 5.40 0.66 -8.51
CA VAL A 72 4.22 1.56 -8.51
C VAL A 72 4.05 2.29 -7.17
N PRO A 73 4.20 1.64 -6.00
CA PRO A 73 4.10 2.36 -4.73
C PRO A 73 5.25 3.33 -4.46
N LEU A 74 6.45 3.07 -4.99
CA LEU A 74 7.59 4.00 -4.91
C LEU A 74 7.34 5.25 -5.75
N LEU A 75 6.74 5.09 -6.94
CA LEU A 75 6.29 6.21 -7.77
C LEU A 75 5.28 7.08 -7.02
N GLY A 76 4.29 6.46 -6.34
CA GLY A 76 3.33 7.17 -5.50
C GLY A 76 3.99 7.97 -4.38
N LEU A 77 4.97 7.39 -3.68
CA LEU A 77 5.77 8.08 -2.65
C LEU A 77 6.55 9.28 -3.23
N ALA A 78 7.23 9.08 -4.36
CA ALA A 78 8.01 10.13 -5.02
C ALA A 78 7.13 11.30 -5.48
N CYS A 79 5.98 11.01 -6.10
CA CYS A 79 5.03 12.03 -6.51
C CYS A 79 4.39 12.73 -5.29
N ALA A 80 4.04 12.00 -4.23
CA ALA A 80 3.51 12.60 -3.01
C ALA A 80 4.52 13.53 -2.31
N TRP A 81 5.82 13.21 -2.42
CA TRP A 81 6.93 14.08 -2.00
C TRP A 81 7.00 15.35 -2.85
N TRP A 82 7.07 15.21 -4.18
CA TRP A 82 7.17 16.34 -5.12
C TRP A 82 5.98 17.29 -5.05
N LEU A 83 4.79 16.78 -4.74
CA LEU A 83 3.56 17.57 -4.60
C LEU A 83 3.41 18.22 -3.21
N THR A 84 4.41 18.15 -2.34
CA THR A 84 4.35 18.79 -1.02
C THR A 84 4.47 20.31 -1.16
N LYS A 85 3.47 21.04 -0.65
CA LYS A 85 3.44 22.52 -0.60
C LYS A 85 2.93 23.05 0.74
N ALA A 86 3.35 24.27 1.10
CA ALA A 86 2.95 24.96 2.33
C ALA A 86 1.44 25.27 2.39
N ALA A 87 0.91 25.83 1.30
CA ALA A 87 -0.50 26.20 1.14
C ALA A 87 -1.03 25.64 -0.19
N PRO A 88 -1.30 24.33 -0.30
CA PRO A 88 -1.72 23.75 -1.57
C PRO A 88 -3.14 24.16 -1.93
N SER A 89 -3.39 24.37 -3.23
CA SER A 89 -4.73 24.50 -3.81
C SER A 89 -5.56 23.22 -3.62
N PHE A 90 -6.85 23.26 -3.97
CA PHE A 90 -7.69 22.05 -3.92
C PHE A 90 -7.23 21.00 -4.93
N PHE A 91 -6.85 21.42 -6.13
CA PHE A 91 -6.26 20.54 -7.15
C PHE A 91 -5.00 19.85 -6.60
N GLU A 92 -4.05 20.61 -6.08
CA GLU A 92 -2.76 20.08 -5.59
C GLU A 92 -2.93 19.12 -4.42
N LEU A 93 -3.82 19.43 -3.46
CA LEU A 93 -4.12 18.52 -2.36
C LEU A 93 -4.72 17.21 -2.86
N ARG A 94 -5.67 17.29 -3.80
CA ARG A 94 -6.31 16.10 -4.38
C ARG A 94 -5.29 15.26 -5.15
N ALA A 95 -4.42 15.88 -5.94
CA ALA A 95 -3.34 15.21 -6.65
C ALA A 95 -2.38 14.49 -5.69
N ARG A 96 -1.98 15.16 -4.60
CA ARG A 96 -1.11 14.55 -3.58
C ARG A 96 -1.79 13.37 -2.88
N ARG A 97 -3.09 13.47 -2.59
CA ARG A 97 -3.86 12.36 -2.01
C ARG A 97 -4.02 11.20 -3.00
N LEU A 98 -4.23 11.49 -4.28
CA LEU A 98 -4.23 10.48 -5.35
C LEU A 98 -2.90 9.73 -5.39
N ALA A 99 -1.77 10.46 -5.27
CA ALA A 99 -0.44 9.86 -5.16
C ALA A 99 -0.28 8.96 -3.92
N TYR A 100 -0.86 9.32 -2.77
CA TYR A 100 -0.88 8.43 -1.60
C TYR A 100 -1.74 7.18 -1.83
N VAL A 101 -2.92 7.34 -2.45
CA VAL A 101 -3.80 6.21 -2.76
C VAL A 101 -3.15 5.24 -3.75
N SER A 102 -2.37 5.73 -4.72
CA SER A 102 -1.69 4.85 -5.69
C SER A 102 -0.63 3.96 -5.06
N ILE A 103 -0.12 4.31 -3.88
CA ILE A 103 0.77 3.44 -3.10
C ILE A 103 0.05 2.14 -2.74
N ALA A 104 -1.26 2.20 -2.48
CA ALA A 104 -2.09 1.05 -2.17
C ALA A 104 -2.57 0.28 -3.42
N ALA A 105 -2.01 0.53 -4.62
CA ALA A 105 -2.44 -0.16 -5.84
C ALA A 105 -2.41 -1.70 -5.72
N PRO A 106 -1.34 -2.35 -5.20
CA PRO A 106 -1.32 -3.80 -5.05
C PRO A 106 -2.47 -4.37 -4.19
N PRO A 107 -2.68 -3.95 -2.93
CA PRO A 107 -3.77 -4.48 -2.12
C PRO A 107 -5.17 -4.09 -2.62
N LEU A 108 -5.33 -2.90 -3.23
CA LEU A 108 -6.62 -2.50 -3.78
C LEU A 108 -7.00 -3.27 -5.05
N PHE A 109 -6.03 -3.65 -5.89
CA PHE A 109 -6.30 -4.47 -7.06
C PHE A 109 -6.68 -5.91 -6.67
N VAL A 110 -6.00 -6.49 -5.67
CA VAL A 110 -6.40 -7.78 -5.08
C VAL A 110 -7.82 -7.70 -4.51
N LEU A 111 -8.14 -6.64 -3.77
CA LEU A 111 -9.50 -6.45 -3.22
C LEU A 111 -10.56 -6.35 -4.31
N THR A 112 -10.26 -5.66 -5.41
CA THR A 112 -11.18 -5.51 -6.54
C THR A 112 -11.61 -6.87 -7.07
N GLY A 113 -10.68 -7.74 -7.47
CA GLY A 113 -11.10 -9.01 -8.06
C GLY A 113 -11.58 -10.04 -7.02
N VAL A 114 -11.09 -10.04 -5.77
CA VAL A 114 -11.71 -10.84 -4.70
C VAL A 114 -13.17 -10.41 -4.48
N GLY A 115 -13.44 -9.10 -4.45
CA GLY A 115 -14.77 -8.55 -4.28
C GLY A 115 -15.71 -8.91 -5.43
N LEU A 116 -15.26 -8.75 -6.68
CA LEU A 116 -16.03 -9.14 -7.86
C LEU A 116 -16.33 -10.64 -7.88
N GLY A 117 -15.34 -11.47 -7.53
CA GLY A 117 -15.50 -12.92 -7.42
C GLY A 117 -16.55 -13.31 -6.37
N LEU A 118 -16.47 -12.73 -5.16
CA LEU A 118 -17.45 -12.96 -4.09
C LEU A 118 -18.88 -12.55 -4.48
N LEU A 119 -19.01 -11.45 -5.23
CA LEU A 119 -20.30 -10.95 -5.69
C LEU A 119 -20.79 -11.62 -6.97
N HIS A 120 -20.01 -12.56 -7.53
CA HIS A 120 -20.30 -13.24 -8.81
C HIS A 120 -20.56 -12.24 -9.95
N ILE A 121 -19.87 -11.11 -9.97
CA ILE A 121 -20.01 -10.07 -11.00
C ILE A 121 -19.10 -10.45 -12.19
N PRO A 122 -19.65 -10.74 -13.38
CA PRO A 122 -18.87 -11.23 -14.53
C PRO A 122 -18.21 -10.08 -15.32
N ILE A 123 -17.64 -9.10 -14.63
CA ILE A 123 -16.93 -7.96 -15.23
C ILE A 123 -15.44 -8.12 -14.94
N SER A 124 -14.59 -7.84 -15.93
CA SER A 124 -13.14 -7.82 -15.74
C SER A 124 -12.76 -6.79 -14.66
N ASP A 125 -11.94 -7.21 -13.71
CA ASP A 125 -11.39 -6.32 -12.69
C ASP A 125 -10.48 -5.24 -13.27
N GLU A 126 -9.76 -5.50 -14.36
CA GLU A 126 -8.99 -4.50 -15.10
C GLU A 126 -9.89 -3.36 -15.58
N LEU A 127 -11.08 -3.66 -16.09
CA LEU A 127 -12.03 -2.63 -16.54
C LEU A 127 -12.54 -1.79 -15.37
N VAL A 128 -12.95 -2.45 -14.28
CA VAL A 128 -13.39 -1.76 -13.05
C VAL A 128 -12.24 -0.91 -12.49
N TRP A 129 -11.02 -1.42 -12.53
CA TRP A 129 -9.82 -0.76 -12.05
C TRP A 129 -9.49 0.50 -12.85
N VAL A 130 -9.43 0.40 -14.18
CA VAL A 130 -9.18 1.55 -15.06
C VAL A 130 -10.29 2.58 -14.90
N ALA A 131 -11.56 2.18 -14.87
CA ALA A 131 -12.69 3.08 -14.66
C ALA A 131 -12.59 3.84 -13.31
N ALA A 132 -12.22 3.15 -12.23
CA ALA A 132 -12.04 3.76 -10.92
C ALA A 132 -10.91 4.82 -10.92
N TRP A 133 -9.77 4.53 -11.56
CA TRP A 133 -8.66 5.47 -11.66
C TRP A 133 -8.94 6.65 -12.58
N LEU A 134 -9.70 6.46 -13.66
CA LEU A 134 -10.19 7.55 -14.50
C LEU A 134 -11.13 8.48 -13.72
N ALA A 135 -12.07 7.91 -12.95
CA ALA A 135 -12.96 8.68 -12.08
C ALA A 135 -12.19 9.44 -10.99
N ALA A 136 -11.19 8.81 -10.36
CA ALA A 136 -10.34 9.46 -9.38
C ALA A 136 -9.52 10.60 -10.00
N SER A 137 -8.98 10.40 -11.21
CA SER A 137 -8.26 11.43 -11.96
C SER A 137 -9.17 12.61 -12.31
N LEU A 138 -10.39 12.34 -12.78
CA LEU A 138 -11.40 13.37 -13.05
C LEU A 138 -11.72 14.17 -11.77
N TYR A 139 -11.92 13.50 -10.63
CA TYR A 139 -12.12 14.17 -9.34
C TYR A 139 -10.97 15.13 -8.98
N VAL A 140 -9.72 14.75 -9.27
CA VAL A 140 -8.56 15.62 -9.06
C VAL A 140 -8.61 16.81 -10.02
N LEU A 141 -8.81 16.57 -11.32
CA LEU A 141 -8.82 17.61 -12.35
C LEU A 141 -9.95 18.65 -12.17
N LEU A 142 -11.06 18.25 -11.54
CA LEU A 142 -12.16 19.14 -11.14
C LEU A 142 -11.84 19.95 -9.85
N GLY A 143 -10.64 19.85 -9.30
CA GLY A 143 -10.17 20.67 -8.18
C GLY A 143 -9.91 22.11 -8.62
N GLY A 144 -10.36 23.07 -7.82
CA GLY A 144 -10.04 24.49 -8.05
C GLY A 144 -8.57 24.79 -7.79
N GLU A 145 -8.02 25.73 -8.56
CA GLU A 145 -6.64 26.25 -8.41
C GLU A 145 -6.50 27.29 -7.29
N GLN A 146 -7.61 27.73 -6.70
CA GLN A 146 -7.58 28.69 -5.62
C GLN A 146 -6.79 28.11 -4.44
N GLU A 147 -5.79 28.86 -3.97
CA GLU A 147 -5.05 28.51 -2.77
C GLU A 147 -6.01 28.33 -1.59
N ARG A 148 -5.84 27.23 -0.87
CA ARG A 148 -6.62 27.03 0.36
C ARG A 148 -6.09 28.00 1.41
N PRO A 149 -6.97 28.60 2.23
CA PRO A 149 -6.52 29.35 3.40
C PRO A 149 -5.54 28.51 4.20
N ALA A 150 -4.43 29.11 4.62
CA ALA A 150 -3.45 28.45 5.46
C ALA A 150 -4.21 27.83 6.64
N THR A 151 -4.13 26.50 6.76
CA THR A 151 -4.84 25.81 7.85
C THR A 151 -4.15 26.24 9.13
N SER A 152 -4.78 27.10 9.92
CA SER A 152 -4.20 27.59 11.17
C SER A 152 -3.80 26.38 12.03
N ALA A 153 -2.50 26.33 12.36
CA ALA A 153 -1.92 25.34 13.26
C ALA A 153 -2.65 25.27 14.62
N ALA A 154 -3.48 26.26 14.96
CA ALA A 154 -4.31 26.32 16.15
C ALA A 154 -5.40 25.21 16.25
N SER A 155 -5.69 24.48 15.17
CA SER A 155 -6.63 23.33 15.18
C SER A 155 -5.96 21.96 15.37
N ALA A 156 -4.62 21.94 15.52
CA ALA A 156 -3.79 20.75 15.71
C ALA A 156 -3.83 20.03 17.09
N PRO A 157 -4.39 20.57 18.21
CA PRO A 157 -4.45 19.83 19.48
C PRO A 157 -5.23 18.51 19.40
N SER A 158 -6.11 18.36 18.41
CA SER A 158 -7.03 17.24 18.28
C SER A 158 -6.42 15.93 17.77
N LEU A 159 -5.15 15.88 17.34
CA LEU A 159 -4.55 14.68 16.73
C LEU A 159 -3.58 13.91 17.62
N ALA A 160 -3.03 14.54 18.68
CA ALA A 160 -2.04 13.90 19.54
C ALA A 160 -2.61 12.64 20.22
N GLY A 161 -3.81 12.74 20.81
CA GLY A 161 -4.50 11.60 21.43
C GLY A 161 -4.74 10.44 20.47
N TRP A 162 -5.18 10.72 19.24
CA TRP A 162 -5.38 9.68 18.21
C TRP A 162 -4.08 8.98 17.83
N ARG A 163 -2.96 9.70 17.77
CA ARG A 163 -1.64 9.09 17.50
C ARG A 163 -1.21 8.16 18.62
N VAL A 164 -1.41 8.58 19.88
CA VAL A 164 -1.09 7.75 21.05
C VAL A 164 -1.96 6.49 21.08
N ALA A 165 -3.27 6.63 20.90
CA ALA A 165 -4.19 5.50 20.85
C ALA A 165 -3.85 4.52 19.71
N HIS A 166 -3.53 5.05 18.52
CA HIS A 166 -3.06 4.27 17.38
C HIS A 166 -1.76 3.51 17.73
N GLY A 167 -0.78 4.18 18.35
CA GLY A 167 0.49 3.56 18.76
C GLY A 167 0.32 2.46 19.82
N ILE A 168 -0.54 2.66 20.82
CA ILE A 168 -0.82 1.65 21.86
C ILE A 168 -1.46 0.41 21.24
N ALA A 169 -2.50 0.59 20.42
CA ALA A 169 -3.13 -0.54 19.75
C ALA A 169 -2.16 -1.25 18.79
N ALA A 170 -1.25 -0.52 18.13
CA ALA A 170 -0.22 -1.09 17.27
C ALA A 170 0.78 -1.94 18.08
N ALA A 171 1.14 -1.52 19.30
CA ALA A 171 2.03 -2.28 20.18
C ALA A 171 1.42 -3.63 20.60
N VAL A 172 0.09 -3.70 20.79
CA VAL A 172 -0.60 -4.97 21.07
C VAL A 172 -0.61 -5.87 19.82
N ILE A 173 -0.95 -5.31 18.65
CA ILE A 173 -0.96 -6.04 17.37
C ILE A 173 0.43 -6.54 16.99
N LEU A 174 1.49 -5.83 17.40
CA LEU A 174 2.88 -6.21 17.11
C LEU A 174 3.22 -7.63 17.56
N LEU A 175 2.65 -8.10 18.67
CA LEU A 175 2.86 -9.48 19.14
C LEU A 175 2.36 -10.50 18.11
N TYR A 176 1.16 -10.26 17.56
CA TYR A 176 0.60 -11.09 16.51
C TYR A 176 1.41 -10.98 15.22
N VAL A 177 1.76 -9.75 14.78
CA VAL A 177 2.53 -9.53 13.54
C VAL A 177 3.90 -10.21 13.63
N ALA A 178 4.60 -10.09 14.76
CA ALA A 178 5.89 -10.74 14.96
C ALA A 178 5.76 -12.26 14.83
N PHE A 179 4.82 -12.88 15.55
CA PHE A 179 4.54 -14.31 15.42
C PHE A 179 4.20 -14.70 13.97
N HIS A 180 3.31 -13.95 13.33
CA HIS A 180 2.81 -14.23 11.99
C HIS A 180 3.94 -14.19 10.94
N LEU A 181 4.78 -13.15 10.97
CA LEU A 181 5.93 -13.04 10.07
C LEU A 181 6.99 -14.11 10.35
N THR A 182 7.26 -14.42 11.62
CA THR A 182 8.17 -15.52 11.99
C THR A 182 7.64 -16.85 11.47
N ASN A 183 6.35 -17.14 11.63
CA ASN A 183 5.75 -18.36 11.11
C ASN A 183 5.91 -18.46 9.58
N HIS A 184 5.69 -17.37 8.84
CA HIS A 184 5.93 -17.33 7.40
C HIS A 184 7.41 -17.55 7.02
N LEU A 185 8.37 -16.99 7.77
CA LEU A 185 9.79 -17.26 7.57
C LEU A 185 10.14 -18.74 7.74
N LEU A 186 9.51 -19.44 8.69
CA LEU A 186 9.69 -20.88 8.88
C LEU A 186 9.22 -21.71 7.68
N GLY A 187 8.46 -21.11 6.76
CA GLY A 187 8.16 -21.72 5.46
C GLY A 187 9.38 -22.05 4.60
N LEU A 188 10.51 -21.36 4.81
CA LEU A 188 11.80 -21.72 4.20
C LEU A 188 12.31 -23.09 4.66
N LEU A 189 11.94 -23.53 5.87
CA LEU A 189 12.24 -24.86 6.39
C LEU A 189 11.22 -25.92 5.92
N GLY A 190 10.18 -25.49 5.19
CA GLY A 190 9.17 -26.34 4.58
C GLY A 190 7.75 -26.14 5.12
N PRO A 191 6.73 -26.58 4.35
CA PRO A 191 5.31 -26.44 4.72
C PRO A 191 4.96 -27.11 6.05
N ASP A 192 5.61 -28.22 6.39
CA ASP A 192 5.35 -28.98 7.62
C ASP A 192 5.79 -28.21 8.86
N VAL A 193 6.97 -27.58 8.84
CA VAL A 193 7.48 -26.77 9.95
C VAL A 193 6.61 -25.53 10.15
N HIS A 194 6.32 -24.81 9.07
CA HIS A 194 5.34 -23.72 9.08
C HIS A 194 3.99 -24.21 9.64
N GLY A 195 3.49 -25.36 9.17
CA GLY A 195 2.20 -25.91 9.58
C GLY A 195 2.15 -26.28 11.06
N ALA A 196 3.22 -26.85 11.61
CA ALA A 196 3.31 -27.20 13.02
C ALA A 196 3.27 -25.95 13.92
N VAL A 197 4.08 -24.94 13.63
CA VAL A 197 4.11 -23.68 14.39
C VAL A 197 2.81 -22.89 14.24
N MET A 198 2.26 -22.85 13.03
CA MET A 198 0.95 -22.26 12.75
C MET A 198 -0.14 -22.89 13.62
N LYS A 199 -0.21 -24.22 13.72
CA LYS A 199 -1.21 -24.91 14.55
C LYS A 199 -1.12 -24.50 16.02
N ILE A 200 0.08 -24.36 16.57
CA ILE A 200 0.28 -23.87 17.94
C ILE A 200 -0.29 -22.46 18.08
N GLY A 201 0.11 -21.53 17.19
CA GLY A 201 -0.38 -20.16 17.24
C GLY A 201 -1.90 -20.06 17.09
N ARG A 202 -2.51 -20.89 16.22
CA ARG A 202 -3.97 -20.90 15.98
C ARG A 202 -4.77 -21.22 17.24
N THR A 203 -4.23 -21.96 18.20
CA THR A 203 -4.90 -22.17 19.50
C THR A 203 -5.15 -20.86 20.26
N VAL A 204 -4.33 -19.85 20.01
CA VAL A 204 -4.41 -18.53 20.63
C VAL A 204 -5.16 -17.56 19.72
N TYR A 205 -4.59 -17.22 18.54
CA TYR A 205 -5.10 -16.12 17.72
C TYR A 205 -6.37 -16.44 16.93
N ARG A 206 -6.76 -17.73 16.82
CA ARG A 206 -8.07 -18.15 16.27
C ARG A 206 -9.06 -18.59 17.34
N SER A 207 -8.78 -18.33 18.62
CA SER A 207 -9.77 -18.57 19.68
C SER A 207 -10.98 -17.64 19.54
N SER A 208 -12.13 -18.05 20.06
CA SER A 208 -13.39 -17.29 20.01
C SER A 208 -13.33 -15.91 20.68
N VAL A 209 -12.31 -15.68 21.53
CA VAL A 209 -12.10 -14.41 22.24
C VAL A 209 -11.02 -13.57 21.55
N ILE A 210 -9.86 -14.15 21.24
CA ILE A 210 -8.73 -13.36 20.73
C ILE A 210 -8.91 -12.98 19.26
N GLU A 211 -9.50 -13.87 18.44
CA GLU A 211 -9.75 -13.59 17.03
C GLU A 211 -10.55 -12.29 16.81
N PRO A 212 -11.74 -12.09 17.43
CA PRO A 212 -12.49 -10.84 17.25
C PRO A 212 -11.79 -9.62 17.86
N ILE A 213 -11.02 -9.77 18.95
CA ILE A 213 -10.23 -8.66 19.53
C ILE A 213 -9.15 -8.20 18.54
N LEU A 214 -8.39 -9.14 17.97
CA LEU A 214 -7.35 -8.83 16.98
C LEU A 214 -7.94 -8.16 15.74
N VAL A 215 -9.05 -8.70 15.22
CA VAL A 215 -9.77 -8.08 14.09
C VAL A 215 -10.24 -6.68 14.44
N GLY A 216 -10.86 -6.48 15.61
CA GLY A 216 -11.31 -5.16 16.08
C GLY A 216 -10.17 -4.16 16.21
N LEU A 217 -9.02 -4.58 16.76
CA LEU A 217 -7.82 -3.75 16.85
C LEU A 217 -7.26 -3.38 15.47
N MET A 218 -7.21 -4.33 14.53
CA MET A 218 -6.77 -4.06 13.15
C MET A 218 -7.71 -3.09 12.43
N LEU A 219 -9.03 -3.25 12.56
CA LEU A 219 -10.00 -2.31 11.99
C LEU A 219 -9.91 -0.92 12.64
N PHE A 220 -9.63 -0.86 13.94
CA PHE A 220 -9.32 0.38 14.64
C PHE A 220 -8.05 1.05 14.08
N GLN A 221 -6.98 0.28 13.82
CA GLN A 221 -5.77 0.79 13.17
C GLN A 221 -6.09 1.41 11.82
N VAL A 222 -6.91 0.75 10.99
CA VAL A 222 -7.34 1.25 9.68
C VAL A 222 -8.10 2.57 9.85
N ALA A 223 -9.13 2.61 10.69
CA ALA A 223 -9.98 3.79 10.85
C ALA A 223 -9.19 5.00 11.37
N VAL A 224 -8.38 4.82 12.42
CA VAL A 224 -7.57 5.91 12.98
C VAL A 224 -6.42 6.29 12.04
N GLY A 225 -5.78 5.31 11.39
CA GLY A 225 -4.71 5.54 10.43
C GLY A 225 -5.17 6.35 9.22
N VAL A 226 -6.33 6.03 8.64
CA VAL A 226 -6.93 6.79 7.53
C VAL A 226 -7.27 8.21 7.98
N ARG A 227 -7.82 8.39 9.19
CA ARG A 227 -8.08 9.73 9.75
C ARG A 227 -6.79 10.54 9.88
N LEU A 228 -5.72 9.94 10.39
CA LEU A 228 -4.42 10.60 10.54
C LEU A 228 -3.81 10.94 9.16
N ALA A 229 -3.82 10.00 8.22
CA ALA A 229 -3.34 10.19 6.84
C ALA A 229 -4.11 11.31 6.12
N TRP A 230 -5.43 11.36 6.27
CA TRP A 230 -6.26 12.42 5.69
C TRP A 230 -5.89 13.81 6.20
N ARG A 231 -5.63 13.93 7.51
CA ARG A 231 -5.26 15.20 8.14
C ARG A 231 -3.83 15.60 7.80
N TRP A 232 -2.89 14.66 7.83
CA TRP A 232 -1.48 14.92 7.58
C TRP A 232 -1.14 15.10 6.10
N SER A 233 -1.90 14.51 5.18
CA SER A 233 -1.72 14.76 3.73
C SER A 233 -1.99 16.21 3.32
N ALA A 234 -2.74 16.96 4.14
CA ALA A 234 -3.01 18.39 3.92
C ALA A 234 -1.91 19.32 4.46
N LEU A 235 -0.93 18.78 5.18
CA LEU A 235 0.17 19.52 5.78
C LEU A 235 1.46 19.32 4.99
N PRO A 236 2.42 20.26 5.06
CA PRO A 236 3.77 20.03 4.60
C PRO A 236 4.37 18.78 5.27
N ALA A 237 5.17 18.06 4.51
CA ALA A 237 5.82 16.84 4.95
C ALA A 237 7.30 16.87 4.58
N ASP A 238 8.13 16.24 5.40
CA ASP A 238 9.46 15.76 5.03
C ASP A 238 9.34 14.31 4.48
N ALA A 239 10.44 13.74 3.99
CA ALA A 239 10.45 12.38 3.44
C ALA A 239 9.95 11.33 4.44
N TYR A 240 10.24 11.51 5.74
CA TYR A 240 9.80 10.61 6.81
C TYR A 240 8.28 10.65 6.99
N ARG A 241 7.68 11.84 7.00
CA ARG A 241 6.21 11.97 7.06
C ARG A 241 5.54 11.46 5.79
N VAL A 242 6.13 11.68 4.61
CA VAL A 242 5.61 11.09 3.36
C VAL A 242 5.61 9.57 3.46
N PHE A 243 6.72 8.97 3.92
CA PHE A 243 6.80 7.53 4.11
C PHE A 243 5.79 7.02 5.16
N GLN A 244 5.63 7.68 6.32
CA GLN A 244 4.65 7.27 7.33
C GLN A 244 3.21 7.29 6.79
N ILE A 245 2.82 8.34 6.07
CA ILE A 245 1.48 8.45 5.48
C ILE A 245 1.31 7.41 4.38
N GLY A 246 2.30 7.26 3.50
CA GLY A 246 2.23 6.32 2.37
C GLY A 246 2.18 4.87 2.81
N SER A 247 3.09 4.45 3.69
CA SER A 247 3.07 3.10 4.29
C SER A 247 1.78 2.85 5.07
N GLY A 248 1.25 3.83 5.81
CA GLY A 248 -0.03 3.72 6.50
C GLY A 248 -1.22 3.58 5.55
N THR A 249 -1.18 4.26 4.40
CA THR A 249 -2.21 4.15 3.36
C THR A 249 -2.18 2.77 2.69
N TYR A 250 -0.97 2.26 2.39
CA TYR A 250 -0.79 0.89 1.92
C TYR A 250 -1.35 -0.11 2.93
N LEU A 251 -0.98 0.01 4.21
CA LEU A 251 -1.39 -0.91 5.26
C LEU A 251 -2.89 -0.85 5.54
N ALA A 252 -3.52 0.31 5.43
CA ALA A 252 -4.96 0.44 5.56
C ALA A 252 -5.69 -0.42 4.51
N ALA A 253 -5.29 -0.33 3.24
CA ALA A 253 -5.82 -1.18 2.19
C ALA A 253 -5.41 -2.65 2.40
N PHE A 254 -4.15 -2.92 2.71
CA PHE A 254 -3.63 -4.27 2.92
C PHE A 254 -4.38 -5.02 4.01
N ILE A 255 -4.62 -4.40 5.17
CA ILE A 255 -5.36 -5.02 6.28
C ILE A 255 -6.78 -5.37 5.85
N VAL A 256 -7.49 -4.45 5.19
CA VAL A 256 -8.86 -4.69 4.72
C VAL A 256 -8.89 -5.83 3.70
N THR A 257 -8.00 -5.79 2.70
CA THR A 257 -7.88 -6.83 1.68
C THR A 257 -7.51 -8.18 2.30
N HIS A 258 -6.48 -8.22 3.14
CA HIS A 258 -5.94 -9.45 3.70
C HIS A 258 -6.94 -10.12 4.66
N LEU A 259 -7.62 -9.33 5.50
CA LEU A 259 -8.70 -9.84 6.34
C LEU A 259 -9.89 -10.32 5.51
N ASN A 260 -10.30 -9.59 4.46
CA ASN A 260 -11.37 -10.04 3.56
C ASN A 260 -11.02 -11.39 2.91
N SER A 261 -9.83 -11.51 2.32
CA SER A 261 -9.38 -12.74 1.67
C SER A 261 -9.35 -13.94 2.64
N ALA A 262 -8.80 -13.75 3.85
CA ALA A 262 -8.64 -14.85 4.80
C ALA A 262 -9.96 -15.24 5.51
N PHE A 263 -10.76 -14.26 5.94
CA PHE A 263 -11.96 -14.51 6.74
C PHE A 263 -13.21 -14.66 5.89
N VAL A 264 -13.42 -13.76 4.93
CA VAL A 264 -14.66 -13.72 4.14
C VAL A 264 -14.54 -14.68 2.95
N SER A 265 -13.55 -14.48 2.09
CA SER A 265 -13.38 -15.31 0.89
C SER A 265 -13.04 -16.75 1.26
N ALA A 266 -11.88 -16.99 1.87
CA ALA A 266 -11.42 -18.35 2.13
C ALA A 266 -12.32 -19.10 3.13
N ARG A 267 -12.48 -18.58 4.35
CA ARG A 267 -13.16 -19.33 5.43
C ARG A 267 -14.68 -19.32 5.33
N ALA A 268 -15.29 -18.14 5.17
CA ALA A 268 -16.75 -18.02 5.23
C ALA A 268 -17.43 -18.43 3.93
N ALA A 269 -16.91 -18.01 2.77
CA ALA A 269 -17.54 -18.29 1.47
C ALA A 269 -17.09 -19.61 0.85
N HIS A 270 -15.79 -19.93 0.88
CA HIS A 270 -15.24 -21.11 0.19
C HIS A 270 -14.89 -22.29 1.12
N HIS A 271 -15.01 -22.12 2.44
CA HIS A 271 -14.66 -23.13 3.44
C HIS A 271 -13.24 -23.71 3.32
N ILE A 272 -12.29 -22.89 2.85
CA ILE A 272 -10.88 -23.23 2.68
C ILE A 272 -10.12 -22.91 3.97
N ASP A 273 -9.25 -23.83 4.42
CA ASP A 273 -8.31 -23.54 5.50
C ASP A 273 -7.18 -22.63 5.01
N THR A 274 -6.92 -21.54 5.73
CA THR A 274 -5.89 -20.55 5.39
C THR A 274 -4.50 -21.02 5.81
N ASN A 275 -4.08 -22.16 5.26
CA ASN A 275 -2.81 -22.84 5.54
C ASN A 275 -1.70 -22.40 4.55
N TRP A 276 -0.58 -23.13 4.54
CA TRP A 276 0.53 -22.87 3.62
C TRP A 276 0.09 -22.94 2.15
N ASP A 277 -0.64 -23.98 1.76
CA ASP A 277 -1.08 -24.19 0.38
C ASP A 277 -1.91 -23.02 -0.13
N TRP A 278 -2.85 -22.53 0.68
CA TRP A 278 -3.62 -21.33 0.37
C TRP A 278 -2.71 -20.08 0.23
N ALA A 279 -1.77 -19.89 1.15
CA ALA A 279 -0.87 -18.73 1.14
C ALA A 279 0.13 -18.75 -0.04
N SER A 280 0.57 -19.93 -0.47
CA SER A 280 1.50 -20.10 -1.60
C SER A 280 0.81 -20.22 -2.96
N GLY A 281 -0.53 -20.25 -3.00
CA GLY A 281 -1.30 -20.47 -4.23
C GLY A 281 -1.13 -21.87 -4.80
N ALA A 282 -0.90 -22.88 -3.96
CA ALA A 282 -0.73 -24.25 -4.40
C ALA A 282 -2.01 -24.81 -5.07
N PRO A 283 -1.89 -25.73 -6.04
CA PRO A 283 -0.65 -26.34 -6.53
C PRO A 283 0.11 -25.52 -7.58
N THR A 284 -0.53 -24.51 -8.19
CA THR A 284 0.05 -23.75 -9.32
C THR A 284 1.18 -22.81 -8.89
N GLY A 285 1.11 -22.31 -7.66
CA GLY A 285 2.06 -21.36 -7.09
C GLY A 285 1.77 -19.90 -7.45
N LEU A 286 2.45 -18.97 -6.78
CA LEU A 286 2.25 -17.54 -6.97
C LEU A 286 2.73 -16.99 -8.32
N ILE A 287 3.64 -17.69 -9.00
CA ILE A 287 4.32 -17.17 -10.21
C ILE A 287 3.55 -17.52 -11.49
N HIS A 288 3.09 -18.76 -11.61
CA HIS A 288 2.55 -19.28 -12.86
C HIS A 288 1.04 -19.13 -12.98
N ASP A 289 0.33 -18.82 -11.90
CA ASP A 289 -1.10 -18.56 -11.94
C ASP A 289 -1.40 -17.08 -12.24
N ALA A 290 -2.25 -16.83 -13.24
CA ALA A 290 -2.59 -15.49 -13.71
C ALA A 290 -3.27 -14.62 -12.64
N TRP A 291 -4.00 -15.26 -11.72
CA TRP A 291 -4.61 -14.56 -10.59
C TRP A 291 -3.62 -14.37 -9.43
N SER A 292 -2.87 -15.42 -9.06
CA SER A 292 -2.02 -15.42 -7.87
C SER A 292 -0.79 -14.54 -7.98
N ILE A 293 -0.33 -14.17 -9.19
CA ILE A 293 0.79 -13.23 -9.36
C ILE A 293 0.55 -11.88 -8.68
N ARG A 294 -0.72 -11.48 -8.54
CA ARG A 294 -1.14 -10.26 -7.83
C ARG A 294 -0.73 -10.28 -6.36
N LEU A 295 -0.61 -11.48 -5.79
CA LEU A 295 -0.25 -11.69 -4.39
C LEU A 295 1.24 -11.43 -4.13
N VAL A 296 2.12 -11.54 -5.14
CA VAL A 296 3.57 -11.33 -4.96
C VAL A 296 3.89 -9.90 -4.49
N PRO A 297 3.57 -8.83 -5.26
CA PRO A 297 3.78 -7.46 -4.79
C PRO A 297 2.88 -7.10 -3.60
N HIS A 298 1.69 -7.70 -3.48
CA HIS A 298 0.79 -7.48 -2.33
C HIS A 298 1.42 -7.97 -1.02
N TYR A 299 1.95 -9.19 -0.96
CA TYR A 299 2.57 -9.74 0.25
C TYR A 299 3.94 -9.13 0.50
N ALA A 300 4.80 -9.03 -0.52
CA ALA A 300 6.15 -8.48 -0.37
C ALA A 300 6.11 -7.07 0.23
N LEU A 301 5.28 -6.20 -0.35
CA LEU A 301 5.16 -4.83 0.11
C LEU A 301 4.33 -4.72 1.40
N GLY A 302 3.40 -5.64 1.66
CA GLY A 302 2.72 -5.75 2.96
C GLY A 302 3.72 -5.96 4.11
N VAL A 303 4.63 -6.92 3.96
CA VAL A 303 5.71 -7.18 4.93
C VAL A 303 6.67 -5.99 5.04
N PHE A 304 7.12 -5.45 3.91
CA PHE A 304 8.03 -4.30 3.90
C PHE A 304 7.40 -3.07 4.59
N PHE A 305 6.16 -2.72 4.22
CA PHE A 305 5.51 -1.54 4.76
C PHE A 305 5.07 -1.72 6.21
N VAL A 306 4.68 -2.92 6.69
CA VAL A 306 4.34 -3.08 8.12
C VAL A 306 5.57 -2.86 9.00
N LEU A 307 6.71 -3.44 8.64
CA LEU A 307 7.97 -3.26 9.37
C LEU A 307 8.50 -1.82 9.23
N GLY A 308 8.43 -1.25 8.03
CA GLY A 308 8.83 0.13 7.80
C GLY A 308 7.95 1.15 8.52
N HIS A 309 6.63 0.92 8.59
CA HIS A 309 5.69 1.79 9.30
C HIS A 309 5.93 1.76 10.82
N LEU A 310 6.23 0.58 11.37
CA LEU A 310 6.65 0.42 12.76
C LEU A 310 7.96 1.13 13.04
N ALA A 311 8.97 0.99 12.17
CA ALA A 311 10.24 1.69 12.30
C ALA A 311 10.07 3.22 12.23
N ALA A 312 9.17 3.71 11.37
CA ALA A 312 8.87 5.14 11.24
C ALA A 312 8.09 5.69 12.45
N GLY A 313 7.19 4.88 13.03
CA GLY A 313 6.53 5.16 14.31
C GLY A 313 7.54 5.23 15.46
N LEU A 314 8.42 4.23 15.57
CA LEU A 314 9.48 4.16 16.57
C LEU A 314 10.41 5.37 16.47
N ARG A 315 10.81 5.78 15.26
CA ARG A 315 11.58 7.01 15.05
C ARG A 315 10.90 8.22 15.70
N GLY A 316 9.59 8.37 15.51
CA GLY A 316 8.81 9.43 16.13
C GLY A 316 8.81 9.37 17.66
N VAL A 317 8.71 8.15 18.23
CA VAL A 317 8.78 7.92 19.68
C VAL A 317 10.17 8.26 20.22
N LEU A 318 11.24 7.81 19.58
CA LEU A 318 12.62 8.05 20.01
C LEU A 318 12.94 9.54 20.08
N ILE A 319 12.58 10.30 19.04
CA ILE A 319 12.78 11.75 19.01
C ILE A 319 11.99 12.44 20.13
N ALA A 320 10.75 12.01 20.37
CA ALA A 320 9.92 12.56 21.45
C ALA A 320 10.49 12.30 22.86
N HIS A 321 11.33 11.27 23.01
CA HIS A 321 12.02 10.93 24.26
C HIS A 321 13.49 11.39 24.30
N GLY A 322 13.85 12.37 23.46
CA GLY A 322 15.16 13.04 23.53
C GLY A 322 16.31 12.32 22.82
N ILE A 323 16.06 11.22 22.09
CA ILE A 323 17.08 10.58 21.27
C ILE A 323 17.42 11.47 20.07
N ALA A 324 18.72 11.62 19.79
CA ALA A 324 19.19 12.43 18.67
C ALA A 324 18.57 11.99 17.33
N THR A 325 18.09 12.96 16.54
CA THR A 325 17.43 12.71 15.25
C THR A 325 18.29 11.89 14.29
N THR A 326 19.61 12.06 14.31
CA THR A 326 20.56 11.28 13.50
C THR A 326 20.52 9.79 13.85
N ILE A 327 20.47 9.45 15.14
CA ILE A 327 20.36 8.07 15.62
C ILE A 327 18.99 7.50 15.25
N ALA A 328 17.91 8.24 15.49
CA ALA A 328 16.56 7.82 15.14
C ALA A 328 16.40 7.58 13.62
N ASN A 329 17.01 8.42 12.77
CA ASN A 329 17.04 8.22 11.32
C ASN A 329 17.81 6.96 10.92
N ARG A 330 18.94 6.66 11.57
CA ARG A 330 19.71 5.43 11.32
C ARG A 330 18.91 4.17 11.69
N ILE A 331 18.27 4.18 12.86
CA ILE A 331 17.40 3.08 13.30
C ILE A 331 16.26 2.86 12.29
N TRP A 332 15.64 3.95 11.82
CA TRP A 332 14.62 3.87 10.77
C TRP A 332 15.15 3.23 9.49
N ALA A 333 16.31 3.67 8.98
CA ALA A 333 16.91 3.13 7.77
C ALA A 333 17.28 1.64 7.90
N ILE A 334 17.83 1.23 9.05
CA ILE A 334 18.10 -0.19 9.36
C ILE A 334 16.78 -0.98 9.38
N GLY A 335 15.74 -0.42 9.98
CA GLY A 335 14.40 -1.02 9.99
C GLY A 335 13.85 -1.27 8.58
N LEU A 336 14.02 -0.31 7.65
CA LEU A 336 13.64 -0.50 6.25
C LEU A 336 14.46 -1.60 5.56
N ALA A 337 15.77 -1.62 5.76
CA ALA A 337 16.64 -2.63 5.17
C ALA A 337 16.28 -4.04 5.66
N MET A 338 16.10 -4.21 6.98
CA MET A 338 15.65 -5.47 7.56
C MET A 338 14.25 -5.87 7.06
N GLY A 339 13.33 -4.91 6.94
CA GLY A 339 12.00 -5.16 6.39
C GLY A 339 12.03 -5.67 4.95
N GLY A 340 12.93 -5.12 4.12
CA GLY A 340 13.16 -5.59 2.76
C GLY A 340 13.72 -7.01 2.71
N LEU A 341 14.73 -7.31 3.55
CA LEU A 341 15.32 -8.64 3.64
C LEU A 341 14.31 -9.70 4.09
N ILE A 342 13.50 -9.38 5.11
CA ILE A 342 12.45 -10.29 5.61
C ILE A 342 11.39 -10.52 4.54
N ALA A 343 10.95 -9.47 3.84
CA ALA A 343 10.00 -9.59 2.74
C ALA A 343 10.54 -10.53 1.63
N ILE A 344 11.80 -10.34 1.21
CA ILE A 344 12.45 -11.21 0.20
C ILE A 344 12.52 -12.66 0.69
N ALA A 345 12.91 -12.88 1.95
CA ALA A 345 13.02 -14.23 2.53
C ALA A 345 11.65 -14.94 2.56
N ILE A 346 10.61 -14.27 3.06
CA ILE A 346 9.24 -14.81 3.09
C ILE A 346 8.75 -15.11 1.67
N MET A 347 8.90 -14.17 0.74
CA MET A 347 8.43 -14.37 -0.63
C MET A 347 9.20 -15.47 -1.35
N SER A 348 10.50 -15.61 -1.10
CA SER A 348 11.29 -16.73 -1.64
C SER A 348 10.74 -18.07 -1.16
N GLY A 349 10.41 -18.19 0.13
CA GLY A 349 9.76 -19.36 0.70
C GLY A 349 8.40 -19.65 0.05
N LEU A 350 7.53 -18.65 -0.06
CA LEU A 350 6.21 -18.78 -0.68
C LEU A 350 6.28 -19.15 -2.17
N CYS A 351 7.33 -18.72 -2.88
CA CYS A 351 7.60 -19.09 -4.27
C CYS A 351 8.37 -20.42 -4.43
N GLY A 352 8.65 -21.14 -3.33
CA GLY A 352 9.17 -22.50 -3.37
C GLY A 352 10.63 -22.69 -2.93
N ALA A 353 11.38 -21.63 -2.62
CA ALA A 353 12.75 -21.76 -2.12
C ALA A 353 12.80 -22.42 -0.72
N ARG A 354 13.83 -23.22 -0.45
CA ARG A 354 14.04 -23.94 0.82
C ARG A 354 15.51 -23.85 1.25
N ILE A 355 15.80 -24.05 2.53
CA ILE A 355 17.16 -24.07 3.11
C ILE A 355 17.48 -25.39 3.80
#